data_AF-A0A661I7H3-F1
#
_entry.id   AF-A0A661I7H3-F1
#
_cell.length_a   1.000
_cell.length_b   1.000
_cell.length_c   1.000
_cell.angle_alpha   90.00
_cell.angle_beta   90.00
_cell.angle_gamma   90.00
#
_symmetry.space_group_name_H-M   'P 1'
#
loop_
_entity.id
_entity.type
_entity.pdbx_description
1 polymer ?
#
loop_
_entity_poly.entity_id
_entity_poly.type
_entity_poly.pdbx_seq_one_letter_code
_entity_poly.pdbx_strand_id
1 'polypeptide(L)' 'MVNDWDNYAIEEAVLLKEKFEGAVTALTIGEEDDEDALRRALAMGADKAIRIDPGERDLDGVVISRILAEV' A
#
# COMPACT_ATOMS: atom_id res chain seq x y z
N MET A 1 -4.80 -1.32 -9.78
CA MET A 1 -3.61 -0.79 -10.50
C MET A 1 -2.83 0.14 -9.57
N VAL A 2 -1.49 0.07 -9.56
CA VAL A 2 -0.64 1.03 -8.80
C VAL A 2 -0.56 2.33 -9.60
N ASN A 3 -0.88 3.48 -8.99
CA ASN A 3 -0.73 4.77 -9.66
C ASN A 3 0.76 5.10 -9.89
N ASP A 4 1.08 5.95 -10.86
CA ASP A 4 2.47 6.37 -11.10
C ASP A 4 3.12 6.97 -9.84
N TRP A 5 2.37 7.75 -9.04
CA TRP A 5 2.85 8.28 -7.77
C TRP A 5 3.19 7.19 -6.76
N ASP A 6 2.37 6.14 -6.69
CA ASP A 6 2.58 5.01 -5.79
C ASP A 6 3.79 4.18 -6.22
N ASN A 7 4.03 4.02 -7.54
CA ASN A 7 5.22 3.35 -8.05
C ASN A 7 6.51 4.07 -7.59
N TYR A 8 6.56 5.40 -7.71
CA TYR A 8 7.71 6.19 -7.22
C TYR A 8 7.87 6.09 -5.70
N ALA A 9 6.76 6.11 -4.95
CA ALA A 9 6.80 5.97 -3.50
C ALA A 9 7.34 4.61 -3.05
N ILE A 10 6.94 3.52 -3.74
CA ILE A 10 7.45 2.17 -3.46
C ILE A 10 8.94 2.08 -3.79
N GLU A 11 9.37 2.62 -4.94
CA GLU A 11 10.78 2.62 -5.34
C GLU A 11 11.66 3.33 -4.30
N GLU A 12 11.28 4.54 -3.88
CA GLU A 12 12.02 5.28 -2.86
C GLU A 12 12.01 4.56 -1.51
N ALA A 13 10.89 3.96 -1.11
CA ALA A 13 10.81 3.18 0.12
C ALA A 13 11.76 1.98 0.12
N VAL A 14 11.90 1.29 -1.02
CA VAL A 14 12.85 0.17 -1.19
C VAL A 14 14.30 0.66 -1.09
N LEU A 15 14.64 1.79 -1.72
CA LEU A 15 15.97 2.40 -1.59
C LEU A 15 16.31 2.79 -0.14
N LEU A 16 15.33 3.36 0.58
CA LEU A 16 15.50 3.69 2.00
C LEU A 16 15.69 2.42 2.85
N LYS A 17 14.92 1.37 2.58
CA LYS A 17 15.09 0.06 3.22
C LYS A 17 16.49 -0.49 3.02
N GLU A 18 17.02 -0.47 1.81
CA GLU A 18 18.38 -0.97 1.52
C GLU A 18 19.45 -0.13 2.23
N LYS A 19 19.26 1.19 2.29
CA LYS A 19 20.20 2.11 2.93
C LYS A 19 20.22 2.03 4.46
N PHE A 20 19.07 1.76 5.07
CA PHE A 20 18.88 1.85 6.52
C PHE A 20 18.51 0.51 7.18
N GLU A 21 18.59 -0.60 6.44
CA GLU A 21 18.22 -1.95 6.91
C GLU A 21 16.78 -2.01 7.46
N GLY A 22 15.88 -1.28 6.81
CA GLY A 22 14.47 -1.16 7.20
C GLY A 22 13.58 -2.30 6.69
N ALA A 23 12.27 -2.10 6.81
CA ALA A 23 11.26 -2.95 6.18
C ALA A 23 10.17 -2.09 5.54
N VAL A 24 9.66 -2.52 4.40
CA VAL A 24 8.58 -1.84 3.67
C VAL A 24 7.32 -2.69 3.72
N THR A 25 6.21 -2.10 4.16
CA THR A 25 4.88 -2.72 4.10
C THR A 25 4.00 -1.90 3.17
N ALA A 26 3.49 -2.53 2.11
CA ALA A 26 2.53 -1.93 1.20
C ALA A 26 1.09 -2.10 1.72
N LEU A 27 0.28 -1.07 1.60
CA LEU A 27 -1.10 -1.02 2.09
C LEU A 27 -2.02 -0.60 0.95
N THR A 28 -3.19 -1.23 0.85
CA THR A 28 -4.29 -0.75 0.00
C THR A 28 -5.61 -0.91 0.76
N ILE A 29 -6.55 0.02 0.55
CA ILE A 29 -7.94 -0.12 1.00
C ILE A 29 -8.76 -0.44 -0.24
N GLY A 30 -9.44 -1.58 -0.24
CA GLY A 30 -10.21 -2.01 -1.39
C GLY A 30 -10.63 -3.48 -1.39
N GLU A 31 -11.22 -3.86 -2.50
CA GLU A 31 -11.79 -5.19 -2.74
C GLU A 31 -10.70 -6.18 -3.17
N GLU A 32 -11.04 -7.45 -3.37
CA GLU A 32 -10.09 -8.48 -3.80
C GLU A 32 -9.35 -8.13 -5.10
N ASP A 33 -10.02 -7.43 -6.03
CA ASP A 33 -9.43 -6.99 -7.30
C ASP A 33 -8.28 -5.96 -7.10
N ASP A 34 -8.23 -5.29 -5.95
CA ASP A 34 -7.15 -4.34 -5.63
C ASP A 34 -5.86 -5.04 -5.17
N GLU A 35 -5.88 -6.36 -4.95
CA GLU A 35 -4.69 -7.13 -4.61
C GLU A 35 -3.61 -7.10 -5.70
N ASP A 36 -3.99 -6.87 -6.96
CA ASP A 36 -3.01 -6.73 -8.05
C ASP A 36 -2.02 -5.59 -7.80
N ALA A 37 -2.46 -4.51 -7.13
CA ALA A 37 -1.59 -3.42 -6.73
C ALA A 37 -0.57 -3.88 -5.67
N LEU A 38 -1.04 -4.66 -4.69
CA LEU A 38 -0.20 -5.23 -3.64
C LEU A 38 0.82 -6.24 -4.19
N ARG A 39 0.40 -7.11 -5.12
CA ARG A 39 1.29 -8.08 -5.79
C ARG A 39 2.41 -7.36 -6.53
N ARG A 40 2.10 -6.25 -7.19
CA ARG A 40 3.10 -5.40 -7.83
C ARG A 40 4.06 -4.79 -6.81
N ALA A 41 3.56 -4.26 -5.69
CA ALA A 41 4.42 -3.71 -4.64
C ALA A 41 5.39 -4.75 -4.05
N LEU A 42 4.91 -5.98 -3.80
CA LEU A 42 5.76 -7.10 -3.37
C LEU A 42 6.82 -7.43 -4.43
N ALA A 43 6.44 -7.49 -5.70
CA ALA A 43 7.38 -7.75 -6.80
C ALA A 43 8.45 -6.65 -6.95
N MET A 44 8.14 -5.42 -6.54
CA MET A 44 9.08 -4.29 -6.54
C MET A 44 10.03 -4.28 -5.34
N GLY A 45 9.79 -5.09 -4.31
CA GLY A 45 10.70 -5.22 -3.15
C GLY A 45 10.10 -4.87 -1.79
N ALA A 46 8.79 -4.62 -1.70
CA ALA A 46 8.11 -4.56 -0.42
C ALA A 46 8.18 -5.92 0.31
N ASP A 47 8.33 -5.89 1.63
CA ASP A 47 8.46 -7.11 2.46
C ASP A 47 7.11 -7.73 2.78
N LYS A 48 6.10 -6.88 2.94
CA LYS A 48 4.75 -7.26 3.32
C LYS A 48 3.74 -6.45 2.52
N ALA A 49 2.56 -7.02 2.37
CA ALA A 49 1.42 -6.35 1.79
C ALA A 49 0.17 -6.63 2.62
N ILE A 50 -0.66 -5.61 2.79
CA ILE A 50 -1.90 -5.68 3.58
C ILE A 50 -3.01 -5.08 2.74
N ARG A 51 -4.06 -5.87 2.48
CA ARG A 51 -5.33 -5.38 1.97
C ARG A 51 -6.25 -5.11 3.16
N ILE A 52 -6.80 -3.91 3.19
CA ILE A 52 -7.79 -3.48 4.17
C ILE A 52 -9.15 -3.51 3.48
N ASP A 53 -10.06 -4.33 3.99
CA ASP A 53 -11.44 -4.39 3.53
C ASP A 53 -12.23 -3.20 4.12
N PRO A 54 -12.75 -2.28 3.30
CA PRO A 54 -13.52 -1.15 3.78
C PRO A 54 -14.95 -1.53 4.24
N GLY A 55 -15.41 -2.75 3.99
CA GLY A 55 -16.80 -3.17 4.17
C GLY A 55 -17.77 -2.31 3.35
N GLU A 56 -18.98 -2.11 3.85
CA GLU A 56 -20.02 -1.31 3.17
C GLU A 56 -19.86 0.22 3.34
N ARG A 57 -18.65 0.71 3.65
CA ARG A 57 -18.42 2.14 3.88
C ARG A 57 -18.35 2.90 2.56
N ASP A 58 -19.04 4.04 2.50
CA ASP A 58 -18.80 5.01 1.43
C ASP A 58 -17.41 5.64 1.61
N LEU A 59 -16.57 5.48 0.59
CA LEU A 59 -15.19 5.94 0.63
C LEU A 59 -15.07 7.38 0.14
N ASP A 60 -14.51 8.22 1.01
CA ASP A 60 -13.96 9.54 0.66
C ASP A 60 -12.57 9.70 1.29
N GLY A 61 -11.91 10.85 1.07
CA GLY A 61 -10.59 11.10 1.64
C GLY A 61 -10.55 11.11 3.17
N VAL A 62 -11.64 11.51 3.84
CA VAL A 62 -11.72 11.55 5.31
C VAL A 62 -11.90 10.14 5.87
N VAL A 63 -12.74 9.32 5.25
CA VAL A 63 -12.95 7.92 5.63
C VAL A 63 -11.68 7.11 5.38
N ILE A 64 -11.07 7.24 4.21
CA ILE A 64 -9.81 6.55 3.87
C ILE A 64 -8.71 6.92 4.88
N SER A 65 -8.51 8.21 5.16
CA SER A 65 -7.46 8.63 6.11
C SER A 65 -7.72 8.13 7.53
N ARG A 66 -8.97 8.05 7.98
CA ARG A 66 -9.32 7.45 9.27
C ARG A 66 -9.03 5.96 9.31
N ILE A 67 -9.38 5.23 8.25
CA ILE A 67 -9.07 3.79 8.17
C ILE A 67 -7.56 3.57 8.24
N LEU A 68 -6.77 4.31 7.46
CA LEU A 68 -5.32 4.16 7.45
C LEU A 68 -4.66 4.52 8.79
N ALA A 69 -5.25 5.43 9.58
CA ALA A 69 -4.72 5.83 10.87
C ALA A 69 -4.88 4.76 11.97
N GLU A 70 -5.73 3.75 11.76
CA GLU A 70 -5.98 2.66 12.71
C GLU A 70 -5.08 1.43 12.48
N VAL A 71 -4.25 1.45 11.43
CA VAL A 71 -3.35 0.36 11.02
C VAL A 71 -1.93 0.61 11.50
#